data_AF-A0A321LW30-F1
#
_entry.id   AF-A0A321LW30-F1
#
_cell.length_a   1.000
_cell.length_b   1.000
_cell.length_c   1.000
_cell.angle_alpha   90.00
_cell.angle_beta   90.00
_cell.angle_gamma   90.00
#
_symmetry.space_group_name_H-M   'P 1'
#
loop_
_entity.id
_entity.type
_entity.pdbx_description
1 polymer ?
#
loop_
_entity_poly.entity_id
_entity_poly.type
_entity_poly.pdbx_seq_one_letter_code
_entity_poly.pdbx_strand_id
1 'polypeptide(L)'
;MSTFSTRYAAKKLDIDVATLSRYIKAEKVPAPKIVEIGGLRVHSWTEADIERVRALLPKIKNGRTARHKKQAQKKQSKRKTKP
;
A
#
# COMPACT_ATOMS: atom_id res chain seq x y z
N MET A 1 18.61 -16.32 -7.91
CA MET A 1 17.75 -15.22 -7.42
C MET A 1 16.44 -15.25 -8.17
N SER A 2 15.35 -15.62 -7.51
CA SER A 2 14.02 -15.61 -8.13
C SER A 2 13.46 -14.20 -8.09
N THR A 3 13.04 -13.69 -9.25
CA THR A 3 12.34 -12.42 -9.37
C THR A 3 10.84 -12.67 -9.36
N PHE A 4 10.13 -12.00 -8.46
CA PHE A 4 8.70 -12.13 -8.30
C PHE A 4 7.97 -10.92 -8.86
N SER A 5 6.76 -11.14 -9.38
CA SER A 5 5.88 -10.06 -9.81
C SER A 5 5.26 -9.35 -8.61
N THR A 6 4.79 -8.12 -8.80
CA THR A 6 4.04 -7.35 -7.77
C THR A 6 2.86 -8.13 -7.22
N ARG A 7 2.19 -8.94 -8.05
CA ARG A 7 1.06 -9.77 -7.63
C ARG A 7 1.48 -10.86 -6.65
N TYR A 8 2.61 -11.50 -6.91
CA TYR A 8 3.18 -12.51 -6.01
C TYR A 8 3.63 -11.88 -4.69
N ALA A 9 4.34 -10.75 -4.75
CA ALA A 9 4.77 -10.01 -3.56
C ALA A 9 3.58 -9.58 -2.69
N ALA A 10 2.52 -9.05 -3.30
CA ALA A 10 1.30 -8.65 -2.60
C ALA A 10 0.62 -9.84 -1.90
N LYS A 11 0.52 -11.00 -2.58
CA LYS A 11 -0.04 -12.24 -1.99
C LYS A 11 0.78 -12.72 -0.79
N LYS A 12 2.11 -12.65 -0.88
CA LYS A 12 3.02 -13.06 0.20
C LYS A 12 2.96 -12.13 1.42
N LEU A 13 2.64 -10.86 1.18
CA LEU A 13 2.47 -9.82 2.20
C LEU A 13 1.05 -9.74 2.75
N ASP A 14 0.12 -10.55 2.24
CA ASP A 14 -1.32 -10.52 2.55
C ASP A 14 -1.95 -9.12 2.41
N ILE A 15 -1.57 -8.40 1.35
CA ILE A 15 -2.13 -7.10 1.00
C ILE A 15 -2.62 -7.08 -0.43
N ASP A 16 -3.54 -6.17 -0.72
CA ASP A 16 -4.00 -5.96 -2.09
C ASP A 16 -2.90 -5.35 -2.98
N VAL A 17 -2.88 -5.73 -4.26
CA VAL A 17 -1.90 -5.27 -5.25
C VAL A 17 -1.96 -3.76 -5.40
N ALA A 18 -3.16 -3.15 -5.39
CA ALA A 18 -3.29 -1.70 -5.48
C ALA A 18 -2.78 -1.00 -4.21
N THR A 19 -2.85 -1.66 -3.05
CA THR A 19 -2.26 -1.16 -1.80
C THR A 19 -0.74 -1.13 -1.89
N LEU A 20 -0.12 -2.21 -2.37
CA LEU A 20 1.33 -2.27 -2.57
C LEU A 20 1.79 -1.20 -3.58
N SER A 21 1.10 -1.07 -4.71
CA SER A 21 1.39 -0.02 -5.70
C SER A 21 1.24 1.39 -5.12
N ARG A 22 0.23 1.62 -4.27
CA ARG A 22 0.04 2.90 -3.57
C ARG A 22 1.17 3.18 -2.58
N TYR A 23 1.69 2.17 -1.89
CA TYR A 23 2.80 2.35 -0.96
C TYR A 23 4.12 2.66 -1.65
N ILE A 24 4.36 2.04 -2.81
CA ILE A 24 5.50 2.40 -3.68
C ILE A 24 5.35 3.85 -4.13
N LYS A 25 4.18 4.23 -4.67
CA LYS A 25 3.93 5.61 -5.14
C LYS A 25 4.00 6.66 -4.03
N ALA A 26 3.62 6.28 -2.81
CA ALA A 26 3.70 7.15 -1.64
C ALA A 26 5.05 7.06 -0.90
N GLU A 27 6.04 6.36 -1.48
CA GLU A 27 7.40 6.19 -0.94
C GLU A 27 7.43 5.62 0.49
N LYS A 28 6.35 4.92 0.89
CA LYS A 28 6.25 4.26 2.20
C LYS A 28 7.02 2.95 2.27
N VAL A 29 7.28 2.39 1.10
CA VAL A 29 7.98 1.14 0.88
C VAL A 29 9.02 1.42 -0.21
N PRO A 30 10.26 0.91 -0.07
CA PRO A 30 11.28 1.08 -1.09
C PRO A 30 10.80 0.56 -2.44
N ALA A 31 11.04 1.34 -3.49
CA ALA A 31 10.71 0.94 -4.85
C ALA A 31 11.56 -0.28 -5.26
N PRO A 32 10.93 -1.37 -5.72
CA PRO A 32 11.65 -2.53 -6.23
C PRO A 32 12.35 -2.20 -7.56
N LYS A 33 13.25 -3.09 -8.01
CA LYS A 33 13.90 -2.93 -9.32
C LYS A 33 12.85 -2.91 -10.44
N ILE A 34 12.99 -2.00 -11.39
CA ILE A 34 12.19 -1.99 -12.61
C ILE A 34 12.91 -2.86 -13.65
N VAL A 35 12.18 -3.80 -14.24
CA VAL A 35 12.66 -4.65 -15.33
C VAL A 35 11.74 -4.45 -16.52
N GLU A 36 12.32 -4.40 -17.71
CA GLU A 36 11.58 -4.29 -18.96
C GLU A 36 11.33 -5.69 -19.53
N ILE A 37 10.05 -6.03 -19.71
CA ILE A 37 9.61 -7.31 -20.28
C ILE A 37 8.68 -6.98 -21.44
N GLY A 38 9.11 -7.24 -22.67
CA GLY A 38 8.29 -7.01 -23.88
C GLY A 38 7.82 -5.56 -24.05
N GLY A 39 8.67 -4.58 -23.72
CA GLY A 39 8.35 -3.14 -23.78
C GLY A 39 7.53 -2.62 -22.59
N LEU A 40 7.16 -3.49 -21.64
CA LEU A 40 6.50 -3.09 -20.40
C LEU A 40 7.50 -3.00 -19.26
N ARG A 41 7.52 -1.85 -18.58
CA ARG A 41 8.29 -1.64 -17.34
C ARG A 41 7.50 -2.20 -16.16
N VAL A 42 7.99 -3.30 -15.58
CA VAL A 42 7.37 -3.98 -14.44
C VAL A 42 8.27 -3.95 -13.22
N HIS A 43 7.65 -3.91 -12.04
CA HIS A 43 8.35 -4.05 -10.78
C HIS A 43 8.75 -5.52 -10.55
N SER A 44 10.05 -5.74 -10.35
CA SER A 44 10.68 -7.02 -10.05
C SER A 44 11.09 -7.06 -8.59
N TRP A 45 10.47 -7.96 -7.85
CA TRP A 45 10.66 -8.13 -6.41
C TRP A 45 11.60 -9.28 -6.13
N THR A 46 12.57 -9.07 -5.25
CA THR A 46 13.34 -10.16 -4.65
C THR A 46 12.72 -10.61 -3.34
N GLU A 47 13.08 -11.81 -2.88
CA GLU A 47 12.71 -12.31 -1.56
C GLU A 47 13.06 -11.30 -0.45
N ALA A 48 14.27 -10.73 -0.52
CA ALA A 48 14.75 -9.71 0.42
C ALA A 48 13.94 -8.42 0.37
N ASP A 49 13.46 -8.01 -0.82
CA ASP A 49 12.54 -6.86 -0.92
C ASP A 49 11.25 -7.14 -0.16
N ILE A 50 10.67 -8.32 -0.37
CA ILE A 50 9.41 -8.74 0.27
C ILE A 50 9.58 -8.75 1.80
N GLU A 51 10.68 -9.30 2.32
CA GLU A 51 10.97 -9.30 3.76
C GLU A 51 11.12 -7.89 4.34
N ARG A 52 11.82 -6.99 3.62
CA ARG A 52 11.93 -5.58 4.01
C ARG A 52 10.57 -4.91 4.07
N VAL A 53 9.72 -5.11 3.06
CA VAL A 53 8.35 -4.58 3.08
C VAL A 53 7.58 -5.14 4.26
N ARG A 54 7.67 -6.45 4.52
CA ARG A 54 6.99 -7.13 5.63
C ARG A 54 7.33 -6.51 6.97
N ALA A 55 8.60 -6.16 7.21
CA ALA A 55 9.05 -5.50 8.42
C ALA A 55 8.56 -4.03 8.52
N LEU A 56 8.35 -3.36 7.39
CA LEU A 56 7.86 -1.97 7.34
C LEU A 56 6.35 -1.86 7.51
N LEU A 57 5.57 -2.83 7.00
CA LEU A 57 4.10 -2.84 7.07
C LEU A 57 3.51 -2.52 8.46
N PRO A 58 3.96 -3.11 9.58
CA PRO A 58 3.40 -2.80 10.90
C PRO A 58 3.67 -1.36 11.35
N LYS A 59 4.75 -0.73 10.84
CA LYS A 59 5.10 0.67 11.15
C LYS A 59 4.31 1.66 10.30
N ILE A 60 3.81 1.23 9.14
CA ILE A 60 2.99 2.07 8.28
C ILE A 60 1.62 2.23 8.95
N LYS A 61 1.40 3.40 9.57
CA LYS A 61 0.07 3.79 10.05
C LYS A 61 -0.89 3.87 8.87
N ASN A 62 -1.64 2.78 8.67
CA ASN A 62 -2.72 2.75 7.69
C ASN A 62 -3.80 3.70 8.19
N GLY A 63 -3.96 4.84 7.49
CA GLY A 63 -5.04 5.80 7.73
C GLY A 63 -6.46 5.24 7.52
N ARG A 64 -6.64 3.91 7.52
CA ARG A 64 -7.91 3.18 7.41
C ARG A 64 -8.91 3.63 8.47
N THR A 65 -8.44 4.10 9.64
CA THR A 65 -9.29 4.68 10.70
C THR A 65 -9.65 6.17 10.49
N ALA A 66 -8.94 6.90 9.64
CA ALA A 66 -9.17 8.34 9.45
C ALA A 66 -10.47 8.66 8.68
N ARG A 67 -10.92 7.75 7.80
CA ARG A 67 -12.19 7.94 7.06
C ARG A 67 -13.41 7.90 7.98
N HIS A 68 -13.48 6.91 8.87
CA HIS A 68 -14.58 6.79 9.82
C HIS A 68 -14.63 7.98 10.80
N LYS A 69 -13.47 8.43 11.29
CA LYS A 69 -13.39 9.61 12.17
C LYS A 69 -13.89 10.89 11.48
N LYS A 70 -13.50 11.13 10.21
CA LYS A 70 -13.99 12.28 9.43
C LYS A 70 -15.49 12.21 9.12
N GLN A 71 -16.04 11.02 8.87
CA GLN A 71 -17.48 10.85 8.65
C GLN A 71 -18.30 11.06 9.93
N ALA A 72 -17.80 10.59 11.08
CA ALA A 72 -18.45 10.81 12.38
C ALA A 72 -18.52 12.30 12.74
N GLN A 73 -17.44 13.06 12.52
CA GLN A 73 -17.41 14.51 12.76
C GLN A 73 -18.40 15.27 11.86
N LYS A 74 -18.49 14.92 10.56
CA LYS A 74 -19.46 15.55 9.65
C LYS A 74 -20.91 15.31 10.07
N LYS A 75 -21.25 14.12 10.58
CA LYS A 75 -22.61 13.80 11.05
C LYS A 75 -22.99 14.56 12.34
N GLN A 76 -22.04 14.82 13.24
CA GLN A 76 -22.29 15.59 14.46
C GLN A 76 -22.51 17.09 14.18
N SER A 77 -21.77 17.68 13.23
CA SER A 77 -21.95 19.11 12.89
C SER A 77 -23.35 19.43 12.33
N LYS A 78 -23.93 18.51 11.54
CA LYS A 78 -25.26 18.70 10.92
C LYS A 78 -26.43 18.57 11.89
N ARG A 79 -26.23 18.03 13.11
CA ARG A 79 -27.28 17.90 14.13
C ARG A 79 -27.39 19.11 15.05
N LYS A 80 -26.40 20.00 15.07
CA LYS A 80 -26.40 21.21 15.92
C LYS A 80 -26.90 22.47 15.21
N THR A 81 -27.26 22.39 13.93
CA THR A 81 -27.75 23.52 13.13
C THR A 81 -29.14 23.21 12.55
N LYS A 82 -30.06 22.75 13.39
CA LYS A 82 -31.49 22.78 13.06
C LYS A 82 -32.15 23.75 14.03
N PRO A 83 -32.64 24.91 13.58
CA PRO A 83 -33.43 25.83 14.40
C PRO A 83 -34.76 25.19 14.81
#